data_AF-A0A5M8PBA4-F1
#
_entry.id   AF-A0A5M8PBA4-F1
#
_cell.length_a   1.000
_cell.length_b   1.000
_cell.length_c   1.000
_cell.angle_alpha   90.00
_cell.angle_beta   90.00
_cell.angle_gamma   90.00
#
_symmetry.space_group_name_H-M   'P 1'
#
loop_
_entity.id
_entity.type
_entity.pdbx_description
1 polymer ?
#
loop_
_entity_poly.entity_id
_entity_poly.type
_entity_poly.pdbx_seq_one_letter_code
_entity_poly.pdbx_strand_id
1 'polypeptide(L)'
;MGGARLDTVCKYICEKSSWGVSNLRLQKILYLAQMFHMGRHEGRRLVDTSFQAWDFGPVSPELYHRVKDFGAQPITEIGEDIFSQPGETFPEARLFQPEDPRKKTLDDICDKFLSWTPGQLVGVTHWKKGAWAKYYQPGMFGVQIPDKDIWGEYNVRQKSSH
;
A
#
# COMPACT_ATOMS: atom_id res chain seq x y z
N MET A 1 11.60 4.79 -14.69
CA MET A 1 12.18 4.60 -13.35
C MET A 1 11.14 3.93 -12.48
N GLY A 2 11.44 2.74 -11.95
CA GLY A 2 10.50 1.92 -11.16
C GLY A 2 10.33 2.41 -9.72
N GLY A 3 9.26 1.95 -9.06
CA GLY A 3 9.03 2.20 -7.62
C GLY A 3 10.04 1.46 -6.74
N ALA A 4 9.97 1.68 -5.41
CA ALA A 4 10.70 0.85 -4.46
C ALA A 4 10.16 -0.60 -4.47
N ARG A 5 10.99 -1.55 -4.06
CA ARG A 5 10.58 -2.95 -3.96
C ARG A 5 9.46 -3.11 -2.94
N LEU A 6 8.49 -3.99 -3.22
CA LEU A 6 7.34 -4.23 -2.37
C LEU A 6 7.71 -4.67 -0.94
N ASP A 7 8.69 -5.55 -0.81
CA ASP A 7 9.23 -6.03 0.48
C ASP A 7 9.74 -4.89 1.37
N THR A 8 10.49 -3.97 0.78
CA THR A 8 11.10 -2.81 1.44
C THR A 8 10.02 -1.88 2.00
N VAL A 9 9.00 -1.59 1.20
CA VAL A 9 7.89 -0.72 1.62
C VAL A 9 7.05 -1.37 2.71
N CYS A 10 6.70 -2.65 2.54
CA CYS A 10 5.88 -3.38 3.51
C CYS A 10 6.59 -3.55 4.85
N LYS A 11 7.88 -3.90 4.84
CA LYS A 11 8.69 -3.98 6.05
C LYS A 11 8.72 -2.64 6.79
N TYR A 12 8.94 -1.53 6.08
CA TYR A 12 8.93 -0.20 6.68
C TYR A 12 7.60 0.12 7.39
N ILE A 13 6.47 -0.18 6.75
CA ILE A 13 5.13 0.05 7.34
C ILE A 13 4.94 -0.83 8.59
N CYS A 14 5.34 -2.10 8.52
CA CYS A 14 5.27 -3.01 9.67
C CYS A 14 6.14 -2.55 10.84
N GLU A 15 7.40 -2.16 10.58
CA GLU A 15 8.30 -1.63 11.61
C GLU A 15 7.74 -0.36 12.26
N LYS A 16 7.24 0.61 11.47
CA LYS A 16 6.57 1.81 11.97
C LYS A 16 5.33 1.51 12.83
N SER A 17 4.72 0.34 12.64
CA SER A 17 3.57 -0.12 13.42
C SER A 17 3.93 -1.01 14.61
N SER A 18 5.22 -1.20 14.89
CA SER A 18 5.71 -2.21 15.83
C SER A 18 5.14 -3.61 15.53
N TRP A 19 5.09 -3.98 14.25
CA TRP A 19 4.58 -5.26 13.74
C TRP A 19 3.10 -5.53 14.08
N GLY A 20 2.30 -4.47 14.27
CA GLY A 20 0.89 -4.54 14.68
C GLY A 20 -0.15 -4.42 13.55
N VAL A 21 0.26 -4.44 12.28
CA VAL A 21 -0.66 -4.33 11.13
C VAL A 21 -1.06 -5.70 10.60
N SER A 22 -2.36 -5.89 10.32
CA SER A 22 -2.88 -7.06 9.62
C SER A 22 -2.79 -6.88 8.11
N ASN A 23 -3.03 -7.96 7.34
CA ASN A 23 -3.07 -7.94 5.87
C ASN A 23 -3.97 -6.81 5.35
N LEU A 24 -5.21 -6.73 5.84
CA LEU A 24 -6.16 -5.72 5.38
C LEU A 24 -5.62 -4.29 5.59
N ARG A 25 -5.05 -4.01 6.78
CA ARG A 25 -4.52 -2.68 7.10
C ARG A 25 -3.32 -2.35 6.23
N LEU A 26 -2.38 -3.29 6.07
CA LEU A 26 -1.19 -3.11 5.24
C LEU A 26 -1.57 -2.81 3.78
N GLN A 27 -2.54 -3.53 3.23
CA GLN A 27 -3.05 -3.30 1.87
C GLN A 27 -3.60 -1.88 1.68
N LYS A 28 -4.41 -1.39 2.63
CA LYS A 28 -4.98 -0.03 2.52
C LYS A 28 -3.91 1.04 2.70
N ILE A 29 -3.00 0.87 3.66
CA ILE A 29 -1.92 1.83 3.89
C ILE A 29 -0.98 1.89 2.69
N LEU A 30 -0.63 0.73 2.10
CA LEU A 30 0.21 0.67 0.91
C LEU A 30 -0.42 1.40 -0.29
N TYR A 31 -1.73 1.20 -0.53
CA TYR A 31 -2.43 1.93 -1.59
C TYR A 31 -2.45 3.44 -1.34
N LEU A 32 -2.75 3.86 -0.10
CA LEU A 32 -2.75 5.28 0.26
C LEU A 32 -1.35 5.88 0.08
N ALA A 33 -0.29 5.18 0.50
CA ALA A 33 1.09 5.61 0.28
C ALA A 33 1.40 5.81 -1.19
N GLN A 34 1.04 4.86 -2.06
CA GLN A 34 1.20 4.97 -3.51
C GLN A 34 0.46 6.20 -4.06
N MET A 35 -0.82 6.37 -3.72
CA MET A 35 -1.65 7.47 -4.21
C MET A 35 -1.12 8.84 -3.81
N PHE A 36 -0.77 9.01 -2.52
CA PHE A 36 -0.20 10.27 -2.03
C PHE A 36 1.16 10.57 -2.65
N HIS A 37 2.02 9.56 -2.82
CA HIS A 37 3.33 9.75 -3.43
C HIS A 37 3.22 10.17 -4.89
N MET A 38 2.40 9.46 -5.69
CA MET A 38 2.14 9.83 -7.08
C MET A 38 1.59 11.25 -7.18
N GLY A 39 0.67 11.63 -6.28
CA GLY A 39 0.16 12.99 -6.19
C GLY A 39 1.22 14.05 -5.95
N ARG A 40 2.15 13.79 -5.02
CA ARG A 40 3.22 14.72 -4.61
C ARG A 40 4.41 14.74 -5.58
N HIS A 41 4.58 13.72 -6.39
CA HIS A 41 5.77 13.50 -7.22
C HIS A 41 5.42 13.21 -8.68
N GLU A 42 4.45 13.95 -9.25
CA GLU A 42 4.18 13.96 -10.71
C GLU A 42 3.91 12.57 -11.30
N GLY A 43 3.15 11.75 -10.58
CA GLY A 43 2.78 10.40 -11.02
C GLY A 43 3.86 9.33 -10.82
N ARG A 44 5.02 9.66 -10.24
CA ARG A 44 6.07 8.67 -9.93
C ARG A 44 5.57 7.68 -8.88
N ARG A 45 5.83 6.39 -9.10
CA ARG A 45 5.43 5.30 -8.20
C ARG A 45 6.24 5.31 -6.90
N LEU A 46 5.57 5.05 -5.78
CA LEU A 46 6.24 4.78 -4.50
C LEU A 46 6.76 3.35 -4.45
N VAL A 47 5.90 2.40 -4.79
CA VAL A 47 6.16 0.96 -4.77
C VAL A 47 5.93 0.36 -6.15
N ASP A 48 6.74 -0.63 -6.50
CA ASP A 48 6.59 -1.37 -7.76
C ASP A 48 5.65 -2.56 -7.57
N THR A 49 4.35 -2.27 -7.54
CA THR A 49 3.28 -3.29 -7.58
C THR A 49 2.04 -2.71 -8.26
N SER A 50 1.13 -3.58 -8.68
CA SER A 50 -0.17 -3.18 -9.23
C SER A 50 -1.29 -3.31 -8.18
N PHE A 51 -2.33 -2.49 -8.30
CA PHE A 51 -3.52 -2.60 -7.45
C PHE A 51 -4.73 -3.06 -8.25
N GLN A 52 -5.61 -3.82 -7.60
CA GLN A 52 -6.89 -4.29 -8.12
C GLN A 52 -8.05 -3.84 -7.23
N ALA A 53 -9.24 -3.69 -7.82
CA ALA A 53 -10.43 -3.22 -7.11
C ALA A 53 -11.24 -4.38 -6.52
N TRP A 54 -10.85 -4.82 -5.31
CA TRP A 54 -11.53 -5.92 -4.59
C TRP A 54 -12.62 -5.38 -3.64
N ASP A 55 -13.46 -6.27 -3.10
CA ASP A 55 -14.61 -5.92 -2.24
C ASP A 55 -14.23 -5.02 -1.05
N PHE A 56 -13.11 -5.29 -0.38
CA PHE A 56 -12.65 -4.49 0.77
C PHE A 56 -11.74 -3.32 0.36
N GLY A 57 -11.79 -2.90 -0.90
CA GLY A 57 -11.01 -1.77 -1.41
C GLY A 57 -9.85 -2.20 -2.31
N PRO A 58 -8.93 -1.29 -2.65
CA PRO A 58 -7.79 -1.58 -3.50
C PRO A 58 -6.83 -2.56 -2.82
N VAL A 59 -6.34 -3.55 -3.57
CA VAL A 59 -5.46 -4.63 -3.07
C VAL A 59 -4.32 -4.82 -4.06
N SER A 60 -3.09 -4.93 -3.57
CA SER A 60 -1.99 -5.55 -4.33
C SER A 60 -2.13 -7.07 -4.21
N PRO A 61 -2.43 -7.80 -5.31
CA PRO A 61 -2.54 -9.26 -5.28
C PRO A 61 -1.22 -9.92 -4.89
N GLU A 62 -0.10 -9.34 -5.35
CA GLU A 62 1.24 -9.79 -5.00
C GLU A 62 1.47 -9.77 -3.49
N LEU A 63 1.15 -8.65 -2.82
CA LEU A 63 1.20 -8.59 -1.37
C LEU A 63 0.20 -9.55 -0.73
N TYR A 64 -1.02 -9.61 -1.24
CA TYR A 64 -2.08 -10.44 -0.65
C TYR A 64 -1.66 -11.90 -0.59
N HIS A 65 -1.15 -12.45 -1.69
CA HIS A 65 -0.71 -13.85 -1.73
C HIS A 65 0.44 -14.15 -0.76
N ARG A 66 1.29 -13.15 -0.45
CA ARG A 66 2.39 -13.30 0.50
C ARG A 66 1.96 -13.30 1.96
N VAL A 67 0.91 -12.55 2.31
CA VAL A 67 0.51 -12.36 3.73
C VAL A 67 -0.93 -12.78 4.03
N LYS A 68 -1.61 -13.45 3.10
CA LYS A 68 -3.01 -13.90 3.27
C LYS A 68 -3.21 -14.83 4.46
N ASP A 69 -2.22 -15.66 4.78
CA ASP A 69 -2.34 -16.69 5.81
C ASP A 69 -2.38 -16.10 7.23
N PHE A 70 -1.89 -14.86 7.43
CA PHE A 70 -2.09 -14.11 8.67
C PHE A 70 -3.55 -13.66 8.86
N GLY A 71 -4.32 -13.52 7.78
CA GLY A 71 -5.70 -13.05 7.82
C GLY A 71 -5.86 -11.73 8.57
N ALA A 72 -6.59 -11.77 9.69
CA ALA A 72 -6.82 -10.62 10.57
C ALA A 72 -5.76 -10.44 11.66
N GLN A 73 -4.87 -11.41 11.86
CA GLN A 73 -3.78 -11.31 12.83
C GLN A 73 -2.70 -10.32 12.36
N PRO A 74 -1.93 -9.75 13.30
CA PRO A 74 -0.76 -8.95 12.94
C PRO A 74 0.21 -9.77 12.07
N ILE A 75 0.79 -9.12 11.06
CA ILE A 75 1.87 -9.68 10.28
C ILE A 75 3.12 -9.53 11.15
N THR A 76 3.53 -10.62 11.80
CA THR A 76 4.68 -10.64 12.71
C THR A 76 6.00 -10.87 11.99
N GLU A 77 5.94 -11.31 10.73
CA GLU A 77 7.11 -11.66 9.92
C GLU A 77 6.96 -11.13 8.50
N ILE A 78 7.82 -10.19 8.15
CA ILE A 78 8.08 -9.69 6.80
C ILE A 78 9.61 -9.78 6.67
N GLY A 79 10.10 -11.01 6.71
CA GLY A 79 11.52 -11.35 6.75
C GLY A 79 11.75 -12.86 6.79
N GLU A 80 12.84 -13.29 6.15
CA GLU A 80 13.41 -14.64 5.99
C GLU A 80 12.57 -15.73 5.30
N ASP A 81 11.31 -16.01 5.65
CA ASP A 81 10.61 -17.20 5.11
C ASP A 81 9.58 -16.92 3.98
N ILE A 82 8.97 -15.74 3.95
CA ILE A 82 7.92 -15.41 2.94
C ILE A 82 8.51 -14.87 1.62
N PHE A 83 9.75 -14.38 1.66
CA PHE A 83 10.38 -13.65 0.54
C PHE A 83 11.68 -14.29 0.03
N SER A 84 12.15 -15.40 0.60
CA SER A 84 13.43 -16.00 0.24
C SER A 84 13.28 -17.31 -0.52
N GLN A 85 13.97 -17.43 -1.65
CA GLN A 85 14.32 -18.75 -2.16
C GLN A 85 15.31 -19.41 -1.18
N PRO A 86 15.25 -20.73 -0.97
CA PRO A 86 16.23 -21.42 -0.12
C PRO A 86 17.66 -21.14 -0.64
N GLY A 87 18.49 -20.50 0.18
CA GLY A 87 19.88 -20.19 -0.16
C GLY A 87 20.18 -18.72 -0.50
N GLU A 88 19.18 -17.85 -0.60
CA GLU A 88 19.38 -16.40 -0.61
C GLU A 88 19.18 -15.85 0.79
N THR A 89 20.27 -15.56 1.49
CA THR A 89 20.25 -14.66 2.64
C THR A 89 19.84 -13.28 2.11
N PHE A 90 18.90 -12.59 2.75
CA PHE A 90 18.56 -11.19 2.43
C PHE A 90 19.15 -10.26 3.50
N PRO A 91 20.39 -9.78 3.37
CA PRO A 91 20.93 -8.81 4.32
C PRO A 91 20.27 -7.42 4.20
N GLU A 92 19.52 -7.14 3.13
CA GLU A 92 19.13 -5.76 2.80
C GLU A 92 17.70 -5.67 2.25
N ALA A 93 16.69 -5.58 3.14
CA ALA A 93 15.66 -4.61 2.82
C ALA A 93 16.39 -3.28 2.64
N ARG A 94 16.40 -2.71 1.43
CA ARG A 94 17.15 -1.48 1.17
C ARG A 94 16.57 -0.39 2.05
N LEU A 95 17.31 0.01 3.07
CA LEU A 95 16.90 1.15 3.88
C LEU A 95 16.71 2.34 2.94
N PHE A 96 15.60 3.04 3.10
CA PHE A 96 15.45 4.30 2.41
C PHE A 96 16.55 5.25 2.87
N GLN A 97 17.26 5.86 1.92
CA GLN A 97 18.20 6.93 2.26
C GLN A 97 17.45 8.08 2.95
N PRO A 98 18.08 8.84 3.86
CA PRO A 98 17.41 9.91 4.61
C PRO A 98 16.66 10.91 3.72
N GLU A 99 17.22 11.22 2.55
CA GLU A 99 16.69 12.17 1.56
C GLU A 99 15.70 11.54 0.55
N ASP A 100 15.38 10.25 0.67
CA ASP A 100 14.45 9.59 -0.25
C ASP A 100 13.01 10.14 -0.09
N PRO A 101 12.41 10.73 -1.14
CA PRO A 101 11.05 11.27 -1.07
C PRO A 101 9.98 10.22 -0.75
N ARG A 102 10.24 8.94 -1.06
CA ARG A 102 9.35 7.83 -0.70
C ARG A 102 9.30 7.64 0.81
N LYS A 103 10.44 7.77 1.50
CA LYS A 103 10.51 7.69 2.96
C LYS A 103 9.65 8.74 3.62
N LYS A 104 9.79 10.00 3.19
CA LYS A 104 8.97 11.10 3.71
C LYS A 104 7.47 10.83 3.52
N THR A 105 7.09 10.30 2.35
CA THR A 105 5.69 9.93 2.10
C THR A 105 5.23 8.81 3.02
N LEU A 106 6.05 7.78 3.23
CA LEU A 106 5.73 6.69 4.15
C LEU A 106 5.60 7.18 5.58
N ASP A 107 6.48 8.05 6.05
CA ASP A 107 6.39 8.66 7.38
C ASP A 107 5.04 9.38 7.56
N ASP A 108 4.71 10.31 6.67
CA ASP A 108 3.45 11.07 6.75
C ASP A 108 2.20 10.16 6.74
N ILE A 109 2.24 9.09 5.94
CA ILE A 109 1.12 8.17 5.77
C ILE A 109 1.00 7.24 6.98
N CYS A 110 2.12 6.72 7.48
CA CYS A 110 2.15 5.91 8.69
C CYS A 110 1.67 6.72 9.90
N ASP A 111 2.20 7.91 10.10
CA ASP A 111 1.85 8.78 11.23
C ASP A 111 0.35 9.13 11.23
N LYS A 112 -0.25 9.26 10.03
CA LYS A 112 -1.68 9.55 9.87
C LYS A 112 -2.59 8.33 10.05
N PHE A 113 -2.24 7.21 9.42
CA PHE A 113 -3.17 6.10 9.19
C PHE A 113 -2.91 4.86 10.05
N LEU A 114 -1.76 4.73 10.73
CA LEU A 114 -1.50 3.59 11.61
C LEU A 114 -2.37 3.55 12.87
N SER A 115 -2.94 4.69 13.28
CA SER A 115 -3.92 4.74 14.38
C SER A 115 -5.34 4.39 13.94
N TRP A 116 -5.59 4.28 12.62
CA TRP A 116 -6.93 4.03 12.09
C TRP A 116 -7.30 2.54 12.17
N THR A 117 -8.59 2.29 12.42
CA THR A 117 -9.17 0.95 12.40
C THR A 117 -9.27 0.40 10.98
N PRO A 118 -9.36 -0.93 10.80
CA PRO A 118 -9.58 -1.52 9.48
C PRO A 118 -10.80 -0.94 8.74
N GLY A 119 -11.90 -0.72 9.46
CA GLY A 119 -13.12 -0.14 8.88
C GLY A 119 -12.94 1.29 8.39
N GLN A 120 -12.19 2.13 9.12
CA GLN A 120 -11.87 3.49 8.68
C GLN A 120 -11.00 3.49 7.42
N LEU A 121 -10.02 2.58 7.34
CA LEU A 121 -9.16 2.42 6.16
C LEU A 121 -9.94 1.93 4.94
N VAL A 122 -10.84 0.96 5.13
CA VAL A 122 -11.78 0.54 4.07
C VAL A 122 -12.63 1.72 3.63
N GLY A 123 -13.27 2.43 4.57
CA GLY A 123 -14.13 3.57 4.27
C GLY A 123 -13.45 4.68 3.47
N VAL A 124 -12.20 5.06 3.82
CA VAL A 124 -11.48 6.10 3.06
C VAL A 124 -11.06 5.62 1.67
N THR A 125 -10.75 4.33 1.50
CA THR A 125 -10.40 3.77 0.18
C THR A 125 -11.62 3.47 -0.70
N HIS A 126 -12.81 3.35 -0.11
CA HIS A 126 -14.11 3.22 -0.77
C HIS A 126 -14.71 4.56 -1.24
N TRP A 127 -13.87 5.58 -1.40
CA TRP A 127 -14.35 6.90 -1.78
C TRP A 127 -15.02 6.87 -3.16
N LYS A 128 -16.28 7.33 -3.23
CA LYS A 128 -17.12 7.23 -4.45
C LYS A 128 -16.53 7.90 -5.69
N LYS A 129 -15.62 8.88 -5.52
CA LYS A 129 -14.91 9.57 -6.60
C LYS A 129 -13.47 9.05 -6.80
N GLY A 130 -13.05 8.06 -6.02
CA GLY A 130 -11.71 7.49 -6.03
C GLY A 130 -11.50 6.46 -7.13
N ALA A 131 -10.26 6.04 -7.33
CA ALA A 131 -9.88 5.12 -8.39
C ALA A 131 -10.52 3.75 -8.19
N TRP A 132 -10.53 3.23 -6.96
CA TRP A 132 -11.20 1.95 -6.64
C TRP A 132 -12.66 1.92 -7.13
N ALA A 133 -13.43 2.97 -6.84
CA ALA A 133 -14.85 3.03 -7.18
C ALA A 133 -15.12 3.00 -8.70
N LYS A 134 -14.17 3.43 -9.53
CA LYS A 134 -14.30 3.40 -11.00
C LYS A 134 -14.20 1.98 -11.58
N TYR A 135 -13.49 1.10 -10.89
CA TYR A 135 -13.13 -0.23 -11.39
C TYR A 135 -13.76 -1.36 -10.58
N TYR A 136 -14.30 -1.07 -9.41
CA TYR A 136 -14.91 -2.07 -8.56
C TYR A 136 -16.12 -2.74 -9.23
N GLN A 137 -16.11 -4.07 -9.24
CA GLN A 137 -17.22 -4.92 -9.63
C GLN A 137 -17.44 -5.95 -8.51
N PRO A 138 -18.64 -6.02 -7.90
CA PRO A 138 -18.88 -6.88 -6.75
C PRO A 138 -18.48 -8.34 -7.00
N GLY A 139 -17.64 -8.90 -6.11
CA GLY A 139 -17.20 -10.29 -6.17
C GLY A 139 -16.19 -10.61 -7.28
N MET A 140 -15.69 -9.61 -8.02
CA MET A 140 -14.73 -9.82 -9.11
C MET A 140 -13.30 -9.55 -8.65
N PHE A 141 -12.42 -10.53 -8.88
CA PHE A 141 -10.97 -10.37 -8.77
C PHE A 141 -10.37 -10.07 -10.15
N GLY A 142 -9.13 -9.57 -10.17
CA GLY A 142 -8.40 -9.33 -11.43
C GLY A 142 -8.63 -7.96 -12.07
N VAL A 143 -9.61 -7.17 -11.60
CA VAL A 143 -9.85 -5.84 -12.17
C VAL A 143 -8.78 -4.85 -11.70
N GLN A 144 -7.79 -4.61 -12.56
CA GLN A 144 -6.67 -3.71 -12.28
C GLN A 144 -7.10 -2.24 -12.27
N ILE A 145 -6.60 -1.49 -11.29
CA ILE A 145 -6.74 -0.04 -11.19
C ILE A 145 -5.53 0.61 -11.90
N PRO A 146 -5.71 1.34 -13.00
CA PRO A 146 -4.61 2.00 -13.69
C PRO A 146 -3.98 3.13 -12.87
N ASP A 147 -2.65 3.23 -12.94
CA ASP A 147 -1.86 4.28 -12.29
C ASP A 147 -2.39 5.70 -12.50
N LYS A 148 -2.81 6.02 -13.74
CA LYS A 148 -3.38 7.33 -14.07
C LYS A 148 -4.58 7.69 -13.20
N ASP A 149 -5.37 6.70 -12.78
CA ASP A 149 -6.55 6.90 -11.95
C ASP A 149 -6.20 6.94 -10.47
N ILE A 150 -5.19 6.17 -10.03
CA ILE A 150 -4.61 6.28 -8.69
C ILE A 150 -4.04 7.69 -8.49
N TRP A 151 -3.25 8.17 -9.44
CA TRP A 151 -2.71 9.53 -9.43
C TRP A 151 -3.82 10.59 -9.52
N GLY A 152 -4.79 10.39 -10.42
CA GLY A 152 -5.94 11.27 -10.58
C GLY A 152 -6.76 11.41 -9.30
N GLU A 153 -6.92 10.34 -8.52
CA GLU A 153 -7.64 10.36 -7.25
C GLU A 153 -7.08 11.41 -6.29
N TYR A 154 -5.75 11.53 -6.15
CA TYR A 154 -5.12 12.54 -5.29
C TYR A 154 -5.60 13.94 -5.64
N ASN A 155 -5.60 14.29 -6.93
CA ASN A 155 -5.98 15.60 -7.42
C ASN A 155 -7.45 15.91 -7.11
N VAL A 156 -8.34 14.93 -7.23
CA VAL A 156 -9.77 15.12 -6.90
C VAL A 156 -9.95 15.28 -5.39
N ARG A 157 -9.18 14.57 -4.55
CA ARG A 157 -9.23 14.72 -3.09
C ARG A 157 -8.84 16.13 -2.65
N GLN A 158 -7.76 16.69 -3.22
CA GLN A 158 -7.31 18.06 -2.89
C GLN A 158 -8.36 19.12 -3.22
N LYS A 159 -9.05 18.97 -4.36
CA LYS A 159 -10.13 19.88 -4.79
C LYS A 159 -11.41 19.74 -3.97
N SER A 160 -11.62 18.63 -3.28
CA SER A 160 -12.83 18.37 -2.47
C SER A 160 -12.65 18.77 -1.00
N SER A 161 -11.46 19.25 -0.61
CA SER A 161 -11.15 19.79 0.72
C SER A 161 -11.18 21.32 0.76
N HIS A 162 -11.58 21.94 -0.35
CA HIS A 162 -11.90 23.37 -0.50
C HIS A 162 -13.37 23.48 -0.91
#